data_AF-V7F390-F1
#
_entry.id   AF-V7F390-F1
#
_cell.length_a   1.000
_cell.length_b   1.000
_cell.length_c   1.000
_cell.angle_alpha   90.00
_cell.angle_beta   90.00
_cell.angle_gamma   90.00
#
_symmetry.space_group_name_H-M   'P 1'
#
loop_
_entity.id
_entity.type
_entity.pdbx_description
1 polymer ?
#
loop_
_entity_poly.entity_id
_entity_poly.type
_entity_poly.pdbx_seq_one_letter_code
_entity_poly.pdbx_strand_id
1 'polypeptide(L)'
;MRKIHDQVLLSATDLIGHINCGHLTNLDIQVINGTLAKPSRWDPLLEILRERGFRHEQAFIDYLRSSGLDVIAIEGVDNAGASVKETLDAMKAGREIIVQGSLRSGRWAGRADILRRVSTPSVFGGWSYEVTDTKLARETKGGTVLQLCLYSEMLAAMQQHQPDFAHVVAPWTKFVPHSYRMADFAAYFRKAKAAVERVTEGQPGRDTYPEPNDHCDVCRWSDSCDKRKREFPRTFCC
;
A
#
# COMPACT_ATOMS: atom_id res chain seq x y z
N MET A 1 -4.66 3.50 -8.56
CA MET A 1 -6.00 3.00 -8.90
C MET A 1 -6.01 2.45 -10.31
N ARG A 2 -6.84 1.44 -10.56
CA ARG A 2 -7.02 0.85 -11.89
C ARG A 2 -8.51 0.56 -12.11
N LYS A 3 -8.99 0.74 -13.33
CA LYS A 3 -10.34 0.33 -13.71
C LYS A 3 -10.28 -1.10 -14.25
N ILE A 4 -11.06 -2.00 -13.66
CA ILE A 4 -11.23 -3.39 -14.11
C ILE A 4 -12.71 -3.57 -14.38
N HIS A 5 -13.09 -3.68 -15.65
CA HIS A 5 -14.48 -3.58 -16.11
C HIS A 5 -15.12 -2.28 -15.56
N ASP A 6 -16.21 -2.37 -14.82
CA ASP A 6 -16.91 -1.22 -14.22
C ASP A 6 -16.51 -0.94 -12.76
N GLN A 7 -15.49 -1.65 -12.24
CA GLN A 7 -15.04 -1.47 -10.86
C GLN A 7 -13.67 -0.80 -10.78
N VAL A 8 -13.51 0.08 -9.79
CA VAL A 8 -12.23 0.72 -9.49
C VAL A 8 -11.51 -0.07 -8.40
N LEU A 9 -10.39 -0.66 -8.78
CA LEU A 9 -9.46 -1.33 -7.87
C LEU A 9 -8.51 -0.30 -7.23
N LEU A 10 -8.46 -0.32 -5.91
CA LEU A 10 -7.70 0.58 -5.04
C LEU A 10 -6.52 -0.15 -4.40
N SER A 11 -5.49 0.62 -4.05
CA SER A 11 -4.24 0.14 -3.44
C SER A 11 -3.82 1.00 -2.25
N ALA A 12 -2.83 0.55 -1.48
CA ALA A 12 -2.25 1.35 -0.39
C ALA A 12 -1.75 2.73 -0.87
N THR A 13 -1.17 2.79 -2.08
CA THR A 13 -0.73 4.05 -2.70
C THR A 13 -1.89 5.02 -2.93
N ASP A 14 -3.09 4.52 -3.26
CA ASP A 14 -4.27 5.37 -3.44
C ASP A 14 -4.77 5.91 -2.09
N LEU A 15 -4.73 5.07 -1.05
CA LEU A 15 -5.09 5.47 0.31
C LEU A 15 -4.15 6.56 0.84
N ILE A 16 -2.84 6.32 0.76
CA ILE A 16 -1.81 7.27 1.21
C ILE A 16 -1.88 8.55 0.37
N GLY A 17 -2.01 8.41 -0.95
CA GLY A 17 -2.11 9.54 -1.87
C GLY A 17 -3.30 10.46 -1.54
N HIS A 18 -4.47 9.90 -1.21
CA HIS A 18 -5.63 10.68 -0.84
C HIS A 18 -5.46 11.46 0.46
N ILE A 19 -4.87 10.82 1.47
CA ILE A 19 -4.61 11.46 2.77
C ILE A 19 -3.62 12.60 2.64
N ASN A 20 -2.61 12.44 1.77
CA ASN A 20 -1.67 13.50 1.48
C ASN A 20 -2.28 14.61 0.62
N CYS A 21 -3.12 14.27 -0.35
CA CYS A 21 -3.69 15.24 -1.29
C CYS A 21 -4.98 14.72 -1.95
N GLY A 22 -6.13 15.23 -1.52
CA GLY A 22 -7.41 14.91 -2.16
C GLY A 22 -7.48 15.33 -3.64
N HIS A 23 -6.73 16.36 -4.05
CA HIS A 23 -6.64 16.76 -5.45
C HIS A 23 -5.98 15.67 -6.32
N LEU A 24 -4.93 15.01 -5.81
CA LEU A 24 -4.29 13.89 -6.50
C LEU A 24 -5.28 12.75 -6.78
N THR A 25 -6.13 12.39 -5.82
CA THR A 25 -7.16 11.36 -6.04
C THR A 25 -8.14 11.77 -7.15
N ASN A 26 -8.53 13.04 -7.22
CA ASN A 26 -9.43 13.53 -8.27
C ASN A 26 -8.78 13.48 -9.67
N LEU A 27 -7.50 13.83 -9.77
CA LEU A 27 -6.76 13.69 -11.03
C LEU A 27 -6.64 12.21 -11.44
N ASP A 28 -6.45 11.31 -10.48
CA ASP A 28 -6.37 9.89 -10.75
C ASP A 28 -7.70 9.29 -11.21
N ILE A 29 -8.82 9.77 -10.65
CA ILE A 29 -10.18 9.44 -11.11
C ILE A 29 -10.37 9.86 -12.57
N GLN A 30 -9.92 11.05 -12.95
CA GLN A 30 -9.97 11.52 -14.34
C GLN A 30 -9.14 10.63 -15.28
N VAL A 31 -7.97 10.16 -14.82
CA VAL A 31 -7.14 9.22 -15.60
C VAL A 31 -7.85 7.90 -15.83
N ILE A 32 -8.45 7.28 -14.81
CA ILE A 32 -9.14 6.00 -14.98
C ILE A 32 -10.45 6.11 -15.77
N ASN A 33 -11.03 7.31 -15.85
CA ASN A 33 -12.19 7.63 -16.68
C ASN A 33 -11.81 8.04 -18.11
N GLY A 34 -10.52 8.18 -18.41
CA GLY A 34 -10.02 8.56 -19.75
C GLY A 34 -10.17 10.03 -20.09
N THR A 35 -10.55 10.90 -19.13
CA THR A 35 -10.69 12.34 -19.35
C THR A 35 -9.37 13.10 -19.20
N LEU A 36 -8.34 12.45 -18.65
CA LEU A 36 -7.01 13.02 -18.45
C LEU A 36 -5.95 11.96 -18.76
N ALA A 37 -4.88 12.36 -19.44
CA ALA A 37 -3.74 11.46 -19.66
C ALA A 37 -2.92 11.31 -18.37
N LYS A 38 -2.41 10.11 -18.11
CA LYS A 38 -1.49 9.89 -16.99
C LYS A 38 -0.17 10.63 -17.25
N PRO A 39 0.38 11.41 -16.30
CA PRO A 39 1.62 12.13 -16.52
C PRO A 39 2.79 11.15 -16.61
N SER A 40 3.70 11.40 -17.55
CA SER A 40 5.01 10.76 -17.60
C SER A 40 6.00 11.62 -16.83
N ARG A 41 6.31 11.24 -15.58
CA ARG A 41 7.42 11.83 -14.82
C ARG A 41 8.50 10.76 -14.65
N TRP A 42 9.66 11.01 -15.24
CA TRP A 42 10.88 10.26 -14.94
C TRP A 42 11.70 11.07 -13.94
N ASP A 43 12.11 10.42 -12.84
CA ASP A 43 12.88 11.04 -11.77
C ASP A 43 14.01 10.07 -11.40
N PRO A 44 15.27 10.38 -11.75
CA PRO A 44 16.43 9.53 -11.45
C PRO A 44 16.56 9.19 -9.96
N LEU A 45 16.16 10.10 -9.08
CA LEU A 45 16.23 9.87 -7.64
C LEU A 45 15.22 8.81 -7.21
N LEU A 46 14.02 8.81 -7.80
CA LEU A 46 13.01 7.78 -7.54
C LEU A 46 13.49 6.40 -8.03
N GLU A 47 14.22 6.34 -9.15
CA GLU A 47 14.79 5.09 -9.66
C GLU A 47 15.84 4.50 -8.71
N ILE A 48 16.77 5.33 -8.22
CA ILE A 48 17.76 4.94 -7.21
C ILE A 48 17.09 4.47 -5.91
N LEU A 49 16.04 5.17 -5.46
CA LEU A 49 15.30 4.77 -4.26
C LEU A 49 14.60 3.42 -4.45
N ARG A 50 14.01 3.16 -5.62
CA ARG A 50 13.40 1.86 -5.94
C ARG A 50 14.45 0.74 -5.91
N GLU A 51 15.59 0.93 -6.57
CA GLU A 51 16.66 -0.07 -6.60
C GLU A 51 17.18 -0.38 -5.19
N ARG A 52 17.37 0.64 -4.35
CA ARG A 52 17.75 0.46 -2.94
C ARG A 52 16.68 -0.30 -2.14
N GLY A 53 15.40 -0.02 -2.41
CA GLY A 53 14.28 -0.76 -1.82
C GLY A 53 14.36 -2.25 -2.14
N PHE A 54 14.47 -2.59 -3.43
CA PHE A 54 14.60 -3.98 -3.88
C PHE A 54 15.80 -4.70 -3.27
N ARG A 55 16.96 -4.03 -3.20
CA ARG A 55 18.16 -4.61 -2.58
C ARG A 55 17.96 -4.90 -1.09
N HIS A 56 17.28 -4.00 -0.36
CA HIS A 56 17.01 -4.18 1.06
C HIS A 56 16.00 -5.30 1.31
N GLU A 57 14.93 -5.36 0.51
CA GLU A 57 13.95 -6.45 0.54
C GLU A 57 14.65 -7.79 0.28
N GLN A 58 15.45 -7.89 -0.79
CA GLN A 58 16.18 -9.10 -1.13
C GLN A 58 17.13 -9.54 -0.01
N ALA A 59 17.87 -8.60 0.59
CA ALA A 59 18.76 -8.91 1.70
C ALA A 59 18.00 -9.42 2.93
N PHE A 60 16.79 -8.92 3.19
CA PHE A 60 15.94 -9.43 4.26
C PHE A 60 15.41 -10.83 3.96
N ILE A 61 15.00 -11.10 2.72
CA ILE A 61 14.58 -12.45 2.28
C ILE A 61 15.72 -13.46 2.45
N ASP A 62 16.93 -13.09 2.03
CA ASP A 62 18.11 -13.95 2.16
C ASP A 62 18.47 -14.20 3.63
N TYR A 63 18.31 -13.20 4.49
CA TYR A 63 18.43 -13.36 5.94
C TYR A 63 17.41 -14.37 6.49
N LEU A 64 16.13 -14.28 6.11
CA LEU A 64 15.10 -15.23 6.53
C LEU A 64 15.42 -16.66 6.08
N ARG A 65 15.88 -16.85 4.84
CA ARG A 65 16.32 -18.15 4.32
C ARG A 65 17.51 -18.69 5.10
N SER A 66 18.52 -17.86 5.35
CA SER A 66 19.72 -18.26 6.11
C SER A 66 19.43 -18.59 7.57
N SER A 67 18.30 -18.11 8.10
CA SER A 67 17.81 -18.44 9.44
C SER A 67 17.11 -19.80 9.53
N GLY A 68 17.07 -20.56 8.42
CA GLY A 68 16.48 -21.90 8.37
C GLY A 68 14.95 -21.92 8.28
N LEU A 69 14.32 -20.77 7.99
CA LEU A 69 12.86 -20.68 7.86
C LEU A 69 12.38 -21.23 6.52
N ASP A 70 11.19 -21.80 6.53
CA ASP A 70 10.52 -22.24 5.32
C ASP A 70 9.94 -21.06 4.52
N VAL A 71 10.69 -20.62 3.50
CA VAL A 71 10.37 -19.45 2.66
C VAL A 71 9.82 -19.88 1.31
N ILE A 72 8.68 -19.32 0.90
CA ILE A 72 8.14 -19.42 -0.47
C ILE A 72 7.90 -18.03 -1.04
N ALA A 73 8.08 -17.84 -2.35
CA ALA A 73 7.75 -16.60 -3.05
C ALA A 73 6.53 -16.80 -3.94
N ILE A 74 5.65 -15.80 -3.96
CA ILE A 74 4.50 -15.75 -4.88
C ILE A 74 4.90 -14.95 -6.11
N GLU A 75 5.08 -15.67 -7.22
CA GLU A 75 5.54 -15.09 -8.48
C GLU A 75 4.51 -14.13 -9.10
N GLY A 76 5.00 -13.31 -10.03
CA GLY A 76 4.19 -12.32 -10.74
C GLY A 76 4.07 -10.98 -10.04
N VAL A 77 3.57 -9.98 -10.77
CA VAL A 77 3.46 -8.59 -10.32
C VAL A 77 2.02 -8.11 -10.22
N ASP A 78 1.05 -8.96 -10.56
CA ASP A 78 -0.36 -8.64 -10.55
C ASP A 78 -1.03 -9.11 -9.26
N ASN A 79 -2.02 -8.35 -8.80
CA ASN A 79 -2.89 -8.76 -7.70
C ASN A 79 -4.14 -9.45 -8.26
N ALA A 80 -3.91 -10.30 -9.26
CA ALA A 80 -4.95 -11.06 -9.95
C ALA A 80 -5.40 -12.26 -9.11
N GLY A 81 -6.48 -12.91 -9.54
CA GLY A 81 -7.06 -14.05 -8.82
C GLY A 81 -6.08 -15.22 -8.60
N ALA A 82 -5.14 -15.43 -9.54
CA ALA A 82 -4.16 -16.51 -9.44
C ALA A 82 -3.17 -16.30 -8.27
N SER A 83 -2.45 -15.18 -8.23
CA SER A 83 -1.49 -14.91 -7.14
C SER A 83 -2.16 -14.81 -5.76
N VAL A 84 -3.40 -14.30 -5.68
CA VAL A 84 -4.16 -14.30 -4.42
C VAL A 84 -4.48 -15.73 -3.97
N LYS A 85 -4.83 -16.62 -4.90
CA LYS A 85 -5.07 -18.04 -4.62
C LYS A 85 -3.78 -18.73 -4.15
N GLU A 86 -2.66 -18.50 -4.84
CA GLU A 86 -1.36 -19.06 -4.44
C GLU A 86 -0.95 -18.61 -3.04
N THR A 87 -1.18 -17.33 -2.72
CA THR A 87 -0.95 -16.79 -1.37
C THR A 87 -1.82 -17.52 -0.35
N LEU A 88 -3.12 -17.70 -0.63
CA LEU A 88 -4.03 -18.44 0.26
C LEU A 88 -3.62 -19.91 0.44
N ASP A 89 -3.18 -20.58 -0.62
CA ASP A 89 -2.76 -21.97 -0.55
C ASP A 89 -1.47 -22.13 0.27
N ALA A 90 -0.52 -21.21 0.13
CA ALA A 90 0.68 -21.15 0.98
C ALA A 90 0.32 -20.90 2.45
N MET A 91 -0.67 -20.05 2.73
CA MET A 91 -1.17 -19.80 4.09
C MET A 91 -1.81 -21.05 4.71
N LYS A 92 -2.63 -21.77 3.92
CA LYS A 92 -3.25 -23.05 4.32
C LYS A 92 -2.23 -24.16 4.55
N ALA A 93 -1.14 -24.17 3.79
CA ALA A 93 -0.04 -25.10 3.98
C ALA A 93 0.82 -24.75 5.21
N GLY A 94 0.60 -23.59 5.85
CA GLY A 94 1.32 -23.19 7.05
C GLY A 94 2.79 -22.85 6.79
N ARG A 95 3.12 -22.35 5.59
CA ARG A 95 4.47 -21.88 5.23
C ARG A 95 4.91 -20.78 6.20
N GLU A 96 6.14 -20.83 6.67
CA GLU A 96 6.59 -19.92 7.73
C GLU A 96 6.71 -18.48 7.24
N ILE A 97 7.20 -18.30 6.01
CA ILE A 97 7.39 -17.03 5.35
C ILE A 97 6.86 -17.12 3.92
N ILE A 98 5.95 -16.20 3.58
CA ILE A 98 5.42 -16.03 2.22
C ILE A 98 5.89 -14.67 1.72
N VAL A 99 6.76 -14.67 0.72
CA VAL A 99 7.33 -13.49 0.07
C VAL A 99 6.42 -13.01 -1.05
N GLN A 100 6.24 -11.69 -1.16
CA GLN A 100 5.42 -11.04 -2.17
C GLN A 100 3.96 -11.54 -2.16
N GLY A 101 3.39 -11.73 -0.97
CA GLY A 101 2.03 -12.22 -0.76
C GLY A 101 0.98 -11.29 -1.35
N SER A 102 0.19 -11.80 -2.29
CA SER A 102 -0.85 -11.06 -2.98
C SER A 102 -2.14 -11.08 -2.16
N LEU A 103 -2.65 -9.90 -1.83
CA LEU A 103 -3.81 -9.70 -0.97
C LEU A 103 -4.93 -8.98 -1.72
N ARG A 104 -6.17 -9.40 -1.49
CA ARG A 104 -7.35 -8.74 -2.05
C ARG A 104 -8.55 -8.87 -1.13
N SER A 105 -9.29 -7.78 -0.96
CA SER A 105 -10.59 -7.76 -0.28
C SER A 105 -11.50 -6.71 -0.91
N GLY A 106 -12.64 -7.14 -1.45
CA GLY A 106 -13.55 -6.28 -2.20
C GLY A 106 -12.83 -5.53 -3.34
N ARG A 107 -12.86 -4.20 -3.26
CA ARG A 107 -12.21 -3.29 -4.22
C ARG A 107 -10.77 -2.92 -3.89
N TRP A 108 -10.20 -3.50 -2.84
CA TRP A 108 -8.82 -3.25 -2.41
C TRP A 108 -7.94 -4.43 -2.80
N ALA A 109 -6.76 -4.12 -3.30
CA ALA A 109 -5.73 -5.10 -3.58
C ALA A 109 -4.33 -4.53 -3.30
N GLY A 110 -3.41 -5.41 -2.92
CA GLY A 110 -2.04 -5.04 -2.61
C GLY A 110 -1.13 -6.25 -2.59
N ARG A 111 0.16 -5.99 -2.50
CA ARG A 111 1.18 -7.02 -2.35
C ARG A 111 2.00 -6.68 -1.12
N ALA A 112 1.99 -7.59 -0.15
CA ALA A 112 2.80 -7.47 1.05
C ALA A 112 4.19 -8.07 0.75
N ASP A 113 5.25 -7.40 1.16
CA ASP A 113 6.61 -7.90 0.97
C ASP A 113 6.78 -9.27 1.62
N ILE A 114 6.30 -9.42 2.85
CA ILE A 114 6.35 -10.65 3.62
C ILE A 114 5.05 -10.86 4.42
N LEU A 115 4.51 -12.08 4.38
CA LEU A 115 3.57 -12.59 5.37
C LEU A 115 4.30 -13.60 6.25
N ARG A 116 4.29 -13.38 7.56
CA ARG A 116 4.96 -14.24 8.53
C ARG A 116 3.94 -15.01 9.35
N ARG A 117 4.12 -16.34 9.44
CA ARG A 117 3.29 -17.20 10.28
C ARG A 117 3.52 -16.90 11.76
N VAL A 118 2.44 -16.83 12.53
CA VAL A 118 2.43 -16.73 13.99
C VAL A 118 1.55 -17.82 14.59
N SER A 119 1.78 -18.18 15.85
CA SER A 119 1.07 -19.28 16.54
C SER A 119 -0.34 -18.92 17.02
N THR A 120 -0.88 -17.76 16.62
CA THR A 120 -2.24 -17.35 16.94
C THR A 120 -3.24 -18.10 16.03
N PRO A 121 -4.23 -18.83 16.57
CA PRO A 121 -5.15 -19.63 15.76
C PRO A 121 -6.00 -18.83 14.76
N SER A 122 -6.39 -19.45 13.65
CA SER A 122 -7.28 -18.89 12.63
C SER A 122 -8.08 -19.99 11.91
N VAL A 123 -8.72 -19.64 10.78
CA VAL A 123 -9.41 -20.63 9.93
C VAL A 123 -8.48 -21.73 9.39
N PHE A 124 -7.16 -21.56 9.45
CA PHE A 124 -6.19 -22.57 9.03
C PHE A 124 -5.78 -23.54 10.14
N GLY A 125 -6.31 -23.38 11.36
CA GLY A 125 -5.94 -24.19 12.53
C GLY A 125 -5.08 -23.39 13.51
N GLY A 126 -3.96 -23.97 13.96
CA GLY A 126 -3.14 -23.44 15.05
C GLY A 126 -2.25 -22.23 14.71
N TRP A 127 -2.46 -21.58 13.57
CA TRP A 127 -1.64 -20.45 13.14
C TRP A 127 -2.45 -19.42 12.34
N SER A 128 -1.86 -18.25 12.19
CA SER A 128 -2.30 -17.12 11.37
C SER A 128 -1.08 -16.39 10.81
N TYR A 129 -1.29 -15.29 10.10
CA TYR A 129 -0.24 -14.50 9.50
C TYR A 129 -0.33 -13.04 9.91
N GLU A 130 0.85 -12.41 10.00
CA GLU A 130 1.03 -10.98 10.17
C GLU A 130 1.89 -10.42 9.03
N VAL A 131 1.64 -9.16 8.66
CA VAL A 131 2.33 -8.47 7.58
C VAL A 131 3.69 -7.96 8.06
N THR A 132 4.74 -8.15 7.27
CA THR A 132 6.04 -7.49 7.44
C THR A 132 6.42 -6.78 6.15
N ASP A 133 6.75 -5.50 6.26
CA ASP A 133 7.01 -4.59 5.15
C ASP A 133 8.46 -4.10 5.21
N THR A 134 9.18 -4.14 4.09
CA THR A 134 10.59 -3.76 4.04
C THR A 134 10.71 -2.35 3.49
N LYS A 135 10.94 -1.38 4.38
CA LYS A 135 10.90 0.04 4.00
C LYS A 135 12.23 0.73 4.20
N LEU A 136 12.61 1.57 3.25
CA LEU A 136 13.70 2.51 3.44
C LEU A 136 13.31 3.57 4.48
N ALA A 137 14.29 4.09 5.23
CA ALA A 137 14.07 5.08 6.29
C ALA A 137 13.43 6.42 5.81
N ARG A 138 13.31 6.64 4.50
CA ARG A 138 12.77 7.86 3.90
C ARG A 138 11.24 7.85 3.75
N GLU A 139 10.58 6.74 4.03
CA GLU A 139 9.12 6.67 4.00
C GLU A 139 8.46 7.33 5.21
N THR A 140 7.29 7.94 5.00
CA THR A 140 6.57 8.61 6.09
C THR A 140 5.95 7.59 7.02
N LYS A 141 6.25 7.68 8.32
CA LYS A 141 5.73 6.78 9.36
C LYS A 141 4.19 6.62 9.30
N GLY A 142 3.47 7.70 9.03
CA GLY A 142 2.01 7.68 8.91
C GLY A 142 1.49 6.91 7.69
N GLY A 143 2.10 7.11 6.52
CA GLY A 143 1.72 6.40 5.30
C GLY A 143 1.99 4.89 5.40
N THR A 144 3.16 4.52 5.92
CA THR A 144 3.53 3.12 6.18
C THR A 144 2.51 2.44 7.10
N VAL A 145 2.12 3.07 8.21
CA VAL A 145 1.14 2.47 9.13
C VAL A 145 -0.23 2.28 8.47
N LEU A 146 -0.70 3.22 7.65
CA LEU A 146 -1.96 3.05 6.91
C LEU A 146 -1.90 1.90 5.89
N GLN A 147 -0.77 1.72 5.22
CA GLN A 147 -0.54 0.56 4.34
C GLN A 147 -0.61 -0.74 5.12
N LEU A 148 0.07 -0.83 6.26
CA LEU A 148 0.03 -2.01 7.12
C LEU A 148 -1.39 -2.32 7.60
N CYS A 149 -2.16 -1.31 8.03
CA CYS A 149 -3.56 -1.50 8.41
C CYS A 149 -4.40 -2.06 7.25
N LEU A 150 -4.23 -1.52 6.04
CA LEU A 150 -4.94 -2.00 4.85
C LEU A 150 -4.58 -3.46 4.54
N TYR A 151 -3.30 -3.81 4.57
CA TYR A 151 -2.85 -5.16 4.29
C TYR A 151 -3.32 -6.15 5.38
N SER A 152 -3.26 -5.76 6.65
CA SER A 152 -3.79 -6.55 7.76
C SER A 152 -5.31 -6.75 7.68
N GLU A 153 -6.08 -5.77 7.20
CA GLU A 153 -7.52 -5.94 6.96
C GLU A 153 -7.80 -6.93 5.82
N MET A 154 -7.06 -6.85 4.70
CA MET A 154 -7.21 -7.82 3.61
C MET A 154 -6.79 -9.23 4.03
N LEU A 155 -5.72 -9.34 4.83
CA LEU A 155 -5.25 -10.60 5.38
C LEU A 155 -6.28 -11.20 6.35
N ALA A 156 -6.91 -10.36 7.19
CA ALA A 156 -7.97 -10.77 8.09
C ALA A 156 -9.15 -11.42 7.35
N ALA A 157 -9.50 -10.91 6.17
CA ALA A 157 -10.54 -11.51 5.33
C ALA A 157 -10.19 -12.93 4.84
N MET A 158 -8.90 -13.20 4.57
CA MET A 158 -8.43 -14.51 4.10
C MET A 158 -8.36 -15.55 5.23
N GLN A 159 -7.92 -15.14 6.42
CA GLN A 159 -7.69 -16.04 7.55
C GLN A 159 -8.81 -16.03 8.61
N GLN A 160 -9.82 -15.17 8.44
CA GLN A 160 -10.92 -14.94 9.39
C GLN A 160 -10.44 -14.59 10.81
N HIS A 161 -9.30 -13.91 10.90
CA HIS A 161 -8.72 -13.46 12.16
C HIS A 161 -7.96 -12.16 11.94
N GLN A 162 -8.23 -11.16 12.80
CA GLN A 162 -7.60 -9.85 12.73
C GLN A 162 -6.15 -9.92 13.27
N PRO A 163 -5.12 -9.58 12.48
CA PRO A 163 -3.76 -9.48 12.99
C PRO A 163 -3.65 -8.48 14.14
N ASP A 164 -2.98 -8.88 15.23
CA ASP A 164 -2.68 -8.00 16.37
C ASP A 164 -1.60 -6.99 15.99
N PHE A 165 -0.56 -7.44 15.30
CA PHE A 165 0.57 -6.64 14.88
C PHE A 165 0.81 -6.68 13.37
N ALA A 166 1.56 -5.67 12.92
CA ALA A 166 2.24 -5.67 11.64
C ALA A 166 3.60 -4.98 11.81
N HIS A 167 4.55 -5.29 10.95
CA HIS A 167 5.96 -5.00 11.20
C HIS A 167 6.61 -4.25 10.05
N VAL A 168 7.59 -3.41 10.39
CA VAL A 168 8.47 -2.76 9.42
C VAL A 168 9.90 -3.18 9.69
N VAL A 169 10.61 -3.57 8.63
CA VAL A 169 12.05 -3.85 8.69
C VAL A 169 12.78 -2.80 7.88
N ALA A 170 13.52 -1.93 8.56
CA ALA A 170 14.28 -0.84 7.95
C ALA A 170 15.78 -1.20 7.80
N PRO A 171 16.51 -0.53 6.90
CA PRO A 171 17.97 -0.64 6.83
C PRO A 171 18.63 -0.31 8.17
N TRP A 172 19.81 -0.90 8.41
CA TRP A 172 20.65 -0.63 9.59
C TRP A 172 20.07 -1.07 10.95
N THR A 173 18.93 -1.77 10.96
CA THR A 173 18.35 -2.34 12.20
C THR A 173 18.79 -3.78 12.47
N LYS A 174 19.76 -4.32 11.70
CA LYS A 174 20.11 -5.75 11.69
C LYS A 174 18.89 -6.65 11.51
N PHE A 175 17.95 -6.21 10.66
CA PHE A 175 16.67 -6.88 10.41
C PHE A 175 15.78 -7.09 11.64
N VAL A 176 16.01 -6.34 12.72
CA VAL A 176 15.08 -6.29 13.86
C VAL A 176 13.82 -5.56 13.40
N PRO A 177 12.64 -6.20 13.44
CA PRO A 177 11.40 -5.56 13.04
C PRO A 177 10.93 -4.55 14.10
N HIS A 178 10.36 -3.45 13.62
CA HIS A 178 9.57 -2.55 14.46
C HIS A 178 8.09 -2.91 14.32
N SER A 179 7.46 -3.26 15.43
CA SER A 179 6.08 -3.74 15.48
C SER A 179 5.09 -2.62 15.79
N TYR A 180 3.99 -2.60 15.06
CA TYR A 180 2.84 -1.71 15.27
C TYR A 180 1.64 -2.52 15.69
N ARG A 181 0.95 -2.14 16.76
CA ARG A 181 -0.33 -2.76 17.13
C ARG A 181 -1.44 -2.18 16.26
N MET A 182 -2.13 -3.03 15.50
CA MET A 182 -3.13 -2.58 14.52
C MET A 182 -4.31 -1.87 15.18
N ALA A 183 -4.69 -2.27 16.39
CA ALA A 183 -5.76 -1.66 17.16
C ALA A 183 -5.54 -0.15 17.42
N ASP A 184 -4.29 0.28 17.61
CA ASP A 184 -3.95 1.67 17.94
C ASP A 184 -4.26 2.63 16.78
N PHE A 185 -4.32 2.12 15.55
CA PHE A 185 -4.52 2.91 14.33
C PHE A 185 -5.87 2.65 13.65
N ALA A 186 -6.63 1.65 14.12
CA ALA A 186 -7.81 1.14 13.43
C ALA A 186 -8.90 2.21 13.18
N ALA A 187 -9.13 3.11 14.15
CA ALA A 187 -10.14 4.17 14.00
C ALA A 187 -9.77 5.17 12.90
N TYR A 188 -8.50 5.61 12.87
CA TYR A 188 -8.01 6.52 11.84
C TYR A 188 -7.98 5.85 10.47
N PHE A 189 -7.52 4.60 10.40
CA PHE A 189 -7.53 3.80 9.18
C PHE A 189 -8.94 3.68 8.58
N ARG A 190 -9.96 3.32 9.37
CA ARG A 190 -11.36 3.23 8.87
C ARG A 190 -11.85 4.56 8.31
N LYS A 191 -11.57 5.68 8.99
CA LYS A 191 -11.93 7.03 8.52
C LYS A 191 -11.23 7.37 7.19
N ALA A 192 -9.94 7.09 7.10
CA ALA A 192 -9.14 7.33 5.90
C ALA A 192 -9.63 6.51 4.70
N LYS A 193 -9.84 5.21 4.91
CA LYS A 193 -10.36 4.27 3.91
C LYS A 193 -11.73 4.70 3.39
N ALA A 194 -12.67 5.02 4.28
CA ALA A 194 -14.01 5.48 3.92
C ALA A 194 -14.00 6.81 3.13
N ALA A 195 -13.03 7.69 3.35
CA ALA A 195 -12.88 8.91 2.56
C ALA A 195 -12.54 8.60 1.09
N VAL A 196 -11.62 7.66 0.87
CA VAL A 196 -11.24 7.21 -0.48
C VAL A 196 -12.38 6.48 -1.18
N GLU A 197 -13.09 5.61 -0.47
CA GLU A 197 -14.22 4.86 -1.04
C GLU A 197 -15.32 5.80 -1.52
N ARG A 198 -15.72 6.78 -0.70
CA ARG A 198 -16.72 7.79 -1.07
C ARG A 198 -16.36 8.56 -2.34
N VAL A 199 -15.15 9.12 -2.40
CA VAL A 199 -14.75 9.94 -3.57
C VAL A 199 -14.64 9.11 -4.84
N THR A 200 -14.29 7.83 -4.73
CA THR A 200 -14.15 6.94 -5.90
C THR A 200 -15.45 6.24 -6.31
N GLU A 201 -16.52 6.36 -5.53
CA GLU A 201 -17.88 5.91 -5.85
C GLU A 201 -18.73 6.96 -6.55
N GLY A 202 -18.10 8.04 -7.02
CA GLY A 202 -18.80 9.10 -7.77
C GLY A 202 -19.60 10.04 -6.89
N GLN A 203 -19.44 10.00 -5.57
CA GLN A 203 -19.82 11.14 -4.74
C GLN A 203 -18.83 12.26 -5.09
N PRO A 204 -19.27 13.35 -5.77
CA PRO A 204 -18.36 14.30 -6.38
C PRO A 204 -17.38 14.84 -5.35
N GLY A 205 -16.09 14.66 -5.61
CA GLY A 205 -15.10 15.57 -5.06
C GLY A 205 -15.48 16.97 -5.54
N ARG A 206 -15.64 17.91 -4.61
CA ARG A 206 -15.75 19.35 -4.95
C ARG A 206 -14.66 19.70 -5.96
N ASP A 207 -14.91 20.68 -6.83
CA ASP A 207 -13.86 21.22 -7.70
C ASP A 207 -12.59 21.49 -6.86
N THR A 208 -11.56 20.66 -7.07
CA THR A 208 -10.37 20.63 -6.22
C THR A 208 -9.30 21.49 -6.86
N TYR A 209 -8.58 22.22 -6.02
CA TYR A 209 -7.47 23.06 -6.43
C TYR A 209 -6.16 22.49 -5.89
N PRO A 210 -5.05 22.56 -6.65
CA PRO A 210 -3.75 22.01 -6.24
C PRO A 210 -3.05 22.89 -5.19
N GLU A 211 -3.64 23.01 -3.99
CA GLU A 211 -2.98 23.70 -2.88
C GLU A 211 -1.63 23.02 -2.55
N PRO A 212 -0.52 23.78 -2.45
CA PRO A 212 0.79 23.22 -2.13
C PRO A 212 0.78 22.45 -0.79
N ASN A 213 1.48 21.33 -0.76
CA ASN A 213 1.74 20.56 0.47
C ASN A 213 3.04 19.76 0.34
N ASP A 214 3.49 19.17 1.45
CA ASP A 214 4.75 18.41 1.51
C ASP A 214 4.80 17.21 0.55
N HIS A 215 3.65 16.68 0.13
CA HIS A 215 3.61 15.56 -0.81
C HIS A 215 3.95 15.98 -2.25
N CYS A 216 3.94 17.28 -2.56
CA CYS A 216 4.24 17.80 -3.90
C CYS A 216 5.64 17.38 -4.40
N ASP A 217 6.63 17.27 -3.52
CA ASP A 217 8.02 16.92 -3.87
C ASP A 217 8.13 15.59 -4.65
N VAL A 218 7.31 14.61 -4.25
CA VAL A 218 7.30 13.25 -4.81
C VAL A 218 6.06 12.98 -5.67
N CYS A 219 5.15 13.94 -5.76
CA CYS A 219 3.89 13.78 -6.48
C CYS A 219 4.12 13.83 -8.00
N ARG A 220 3.61 12.83 -8.73
CA ARG A 220 3.67 12.79 -10.20
C ARG A 220 2.93 13.91 -10.93
N TRP A 221 2.05 14.63 -10.22
CA TRP A 221 1.25 15.71 -10.76
C TRP A 221 1.84 17.10 -10.45
N SER A 222 2.99 17.17 -9.75
CA SER A 222 3.63 18.42 -9.32
C SER A 222 3.68 19.47 -10.43
N ASP A 223 4.20 19.09 -11.60
CA ASP A 223 4.48 20.03 -12.69
C ASP A 223 3.19 20.57 -13.31
N SER A 224 2.18 19.71 -13.50
CA SER A 224 0.86 20.11 -13.98
C SER A 224 0.10 20.97 -12.97
N CYS A 225 0.24 20.65 -11.67
CA CYS A 225 -0.34 21.42 -10.59
C CYS A 225 0.29 22.81 -10.50
N ASP A 226 1.61 22.90 -10.64
CA ASP A 226 2.35 24.17 -10.64
C ASP A 226 1.99 25.03 -11.85
N LYS A 227 1.88 24.41 -13.04
CA LYS A 227 1.40 25.10 -14.23
C LYS A 227 -0.02 25.66 -14.03
N ARG A 228 -0.96 24.86 -13.51
CA ARG A 228 -2.32 25.30 -13.20
C ARG A 228 -2.34 26.47 -12.22
N LYS A 229 -1.51 26.44 -11.16
CA LYS A 229 -1.41 27.55 -10.21
C LYS A 229 -0.90 28.84 -10.84
N ARG A 230 0.08 28.76 -11.75
CA ARG A 230 0.64 29.92 -12.46
C ARG A 230 -0.35 30.54 -13.45
N GLU A 231 -1.10 29.71 -14.17
CA GLU A 231 -2.07 30.16 -15.18
C GLU A 231 -3.39 30.64 -14.55
N PHE A 232 -3.84 29.98 -13.48
CA PHE A 232 -5.11 30.24 -12.81
C PHE A 232 -4.92 30.31 -11.29
N PRO A 233 -4.28 31.37 -10.76
CA PRO A 233 -4.11 31.55 -9.33
C PRO A 233 -5.48 31.70 -8.66
N ARG A 234 -5.71 30.99 -7.54
CA ARG A 234 -6.85 31.29 -6.67
C ARG A 234 -6.62 32.65 -6.04
N THR A 235 -7.38 33.65 -6.46
CA THR A 235 -7.51 34.90 -5.71
C THR A 235 -8.21 34.58 -4.40
N PHE A 236 -7.45 34.57 -3.30
CA PHE A 236 -8.04 34.73 -1.99
C PHE A 236 -8.63 36.14 -1.93
N CYS A 237 -9.94 36.29 -2.04
CA CYS A 237 -10.59 37.48 -1.50
C CYS A 237 -10.27 37.48 0.01
N CYS A 238 -9.48 38.47 0.43
CA CYS A 238 -9.29 38.81 1.83
C CYS A 238 -10.63 39.19 2.48
#